data_AF-A0A2D2H0U9-F1
#
_entry.id   AF-A0A2D2H0U9-F1
#
_cell.length_a   1.000
_cell.length_b   1.000
_cell.length_c   1.000
_cell.angle_alpha   90.00
_cell.angle_beta   90.00
_cell.angle_gamma   90.00
#
_symmetry.space_group_name_H-M   'P 1'
#
loop_
_entity.id
_entity.type
_entity.pdbx_description
1 polymer ?
#
loop_
_entity_poly.entity_id
_entity_poly.type
_entity_poly.pdbx_seq_one_letter_code
_entity_poly.pdbx_strand_id
1 'polypeptide(L)' 'MRASETELDRLWNRCASLANDLEEGLWSMFPREWEDIAGKLDELLGEMEELSPSRRQTFAESLGR' A
#
# COMPACT_ATOMS: atom_id res chain seq x y z
N MET A 1 20.52 -7.58 -3.26
CA MET A 1 20.44 -6.37 -4.13
C MET A 1 19.86 -5.26 -3.26
N ARG A 2 20.41 -4.05 -3.24
CA ARG A 2 19.71 -2.90 -2.65
C ARG A 2 18.61 -2.53 -3.64
N ALA A 3 17.34 -2.48 -3.20
CA ALA A 3 16.31 -1.80 -3.99
C ALA A 3 16.78 -0.38 -4.28
N SER A 4 16.53 0.08 -5.51
CA SER A 4 16.75 1.49 -5.81
C SER A 4 15.74 2.32 -5.04
N GLU A 5 16.10 3.51 -4.54
CA GLU A 5 15.15 4.42 -3.89
C GLU A 5 13.91 4.67 -4.77
N THR A 6 14.10 4.68 -6.11
CA THR A 6 13.03 4.77 -7.10
C THR A 6 12.00 3.63 -7.05
N GLU A 7 12.42 2.43 -6.67
CA GLU A 7 11.53 1.26 -6.56
C GLU A 7 10.66 1.34 -5.31
N LEU A 8 11.27 1.72 -4.18
CA LEU A 8 10.54 1.98 -2.94
C LEU A 8 9.54 3.13 -3.09
N ASP A 9 9.90 4.19 -3.81
CA ASP A 9 8.98 5.31 -4.08
C ASP A 9 7.83 4.91 -5.01
N ARG A 10 8.06 4.01 -5.97
CA ARG A 10 6.98 3.45 -6.80
C ARG A 10 6.02 2.60 -5.97
N LEU A 11 6.55 1.72 -5.12
CA LEU A 11 5.73 0.92 -4.20
C LEU A 11 4.93 1.82 -3.26
N TRP A 12 5.56 2.87 -2.71
CA TRP A 12 4.89 3.85 -1.86
C TRP A 12 3.70 4.50 -2.55
N ASN A 13 3.92 5.08 -3.73
CA ASN A 13 2.86 5.78 -4.46
C ASN A 13 1.71 4.83 -4.83
N ARG A 14 2.02 3.57 -5.15
CA ARG A 14 1.02 2.56 -5.48
C ARG A 14 0.21 2.13 -4.25
N CYS A 15 0.87 1.90 -3.12
CA CYS A 15 0.19 1.61 -1.86
C CYS A 15 -0.70 2.78 -1.43
N ALA A 16 -0.23 4.02 -1.56
CA ALA A 16 -0.99 5.21 -1.23
C ALA A 16 -2.26 5.34 -2.08
N SER A 17 -2.15 5.08 -3.40
CA SER A 17 -3.31 5.09 -4.30
C SER A 17 -4.36 4.04 -3.89
N LEU A 18 -3.94 2.79 -3.64
CA LEU A 18 -4.88 1.72 -3.26
C LEU A 18 -5.52 1.98 -1.89
N ALA A 19 -4.76 2.53 -0.94
CA ALA A 19 -5.31 2.91 0.36
C ALA A 19 -6.39 4.00 0.21
N ASN A 20 -6.15 5.00 -0.65
CA ASN A 20 -7.15 6.01 -0.97
C ASN A 20 -8.39 5.42 -1.66
N ASP A 21 -8.21 4.51 -2.61
CA ASP A 21 -9.33 3.84 -3.30
C ASP A 21 -10.21 3.04 -2.31
N LEU A 22 -9.60 2.39 -1.31
CA LEU A 22 -10.32 1.67 -0.25
C LEU A 22 -11.10 2.60 0.68
N GLU A 23 -10.52 3.76 1.00
CA GLU A 23 -11.15 4.78 1.84
C GLU A 23 -12.35 5.43 1.14
N GLU A 24 -12.17 5.87 -0.12
CA GLU A 24 -13.24 6.43 -0.94
C GLU A 24 -14.34 5.38 -1.25
N GLY A 25 -13.93 4.12 -1.40
CA GLY A 25 -14.80 2.99 -1.72
C GLY A 25 -15.57 2.39 -0.55
N LEU A 26 -15.26 2.75 0.71
CA LEU A 26 -15.71 2.03 1.92
C LEU A 26 -17.24 1.78 1.99
N TRP A 27 -18.04 2.68 1.41
CA TRP A 27 -19.51 2.62 1.44
C TRP A 27 -20.16 2.48 0.06
N SER A 28 -19.37 2.48 -1.01
CA SER A 28 -19.87 2.60 -2.40
C SER A 28 -19.37 1.47 -3.31
N MET A 29 -18.27 0.81 -2.94
CA MET A 29 -17.64 -0.25 -3.70
C MET A 29 -18.29 -1.61 -3.40
N PHE A 30 -18.31 -2.50 -4.40
CA PHE A 30 -18.76 -3.87 -4.14
C PHE A 30 -17.77 -4.58 -3.20
N PRO A 31 -18.25 -5.40 -2.25
CA PRO A 31 -17.36 -6.06 -1.27
C PRO A 31 -16.20 -6.83 -1.90
N ARG A 32 -16.45 -7.51 -3.02
CA ARG A 32 -15.41 -8.25 -3.75
C ARG A 32 -14.33 -7.35 -4.32
N GLU A 33 -14.69 -6.20 -4.88
CA GLU A 33 -13.72 -5.25 -5.42
C GLU A 33 -12.89 -4.64 -4.29
N TRP A 34 -13.52 -4.36 -3.15
CA TRP A 34 -12.84 -3.91 -1.95
C TRP A 34 -11.83 -4.95 -1.44
N GLU A 35 -12.24 -6.22 -1.35
CA GLU A 35 -11.36 -7.34 -0.98
C GLU A 35 -10.18 -7.51 -1.96
N ASP A 36 -10.44 -7.41 -3.27
CA ASP A 36 -9.39 -7.52 -4.30
C ASP A 36 -8.35 -6.39 -4.17
N ILE A 37 -8.80 -5.15 -3.92
CA ILE A 37 -7.89 -4.00 -3.72
C ILE A 37 -7.13 -4.14 -2.40
N ALA A 38 -7.79 -4.56 -1.32
CA ALA A 38 -7.17 -4.77 -0.02
C ALA A 38 -6.08 -5.86 -0.09
N GLY A 39 -6.37 -7.00 -0.74
CA GLY A 39 -5.37 -8.05 -0.94
C GLY A 39 -4.16 -7.57 -1.73
N LYS A 40 -4.38 -6.77 -2.77
CA LYS A 40 -3.29 -6.18 -3.56
C LYS A 40 -2.47 -5.16 -2.77
N LEU A 41 -3.11 -4.38 -1.90
CA LEU A 41 -2.41 -3.47 -1.00
C LEU A 41 -1.51 -4.25 -0.05
N ASP A 42 -2.00 -5.35 0.54
CA ASP A 42 -1.22 -6.21 1.42
C ASP A 42 0.00 -6.83 0.71
N GLU A 43 -0.16 -7.31 -0.53
CA GLU A 43 0.96 -7.84 -1.34
C GLU A 43 2.07 -6.78 -1.52
N LEU A 44 1.71 -5.57 -1.96
CA LEU A 44 2.68 -4.50 -2.20
C LEU A 44 3.34 -3.99 -0.91
N LEU A 45 2.62 -4.03 0.21
CA LEU A 45 3.17 -3.71 1.51
C LEU A 45 4.17 -4.77 1.98
N GLY A 46 3.92 -6.05 1.68
CA GLY A 46 4.87 -7.14 1.87
C GLY A 46 6.14 -6.94 1.04
N GLU A 47 6.01 -6.62 -0.24
CA GLU A 47 7.16 -6.29 -1.11
C GLU A 47 7.96 -5.10 -0.55
N MET A 48 7.27 -4.05 -0.08
CA MET A 48 7.94 -2.90 0.54
C MET A 48 8.68 -3.28 1.83
N GLU A 49 8.12 -4.17 2.64
CA GLU A 49 8.75 -4.67 3.87
C GLU A 49 10.02 -5.48 3.57
N GLU A 50 9.98 -6.37 2.57
CA GLU A 50 11.13 -7.15 2.13
C GLU A 50 12.29 -6.26 1.64
N LEU A 51 11.96 -5.16 0.97
CA LEU A 51 12.95 -4.20 0.48
C LEU A 51 13.43 -3.21 1.56
N SER A 52 12.52 -2.74 2.42
CA SER A 52 12.79 -1.77 3.47
C SER A 52 11.72 -1.79 4.58
N PRO A 53 11.97 -2.51 5.69
CA PRO A 53 11.03 -2.56 6.82
C PRO A 53 10.71 -1.17 7.41
N SER A 54 11.70 -0.28 7.46
CA SER A 54 11.49 1.10 7.93
C SER A 54 10.57 1.92 7.03
N ARG A 55 10.60 1.68 5.72
CA ARG A 55 9.70 2.34 4.76
C ARG A 55 8.26 1.87 4.96
N ARG A 56 8.06 0.57 5.16
CA ARG A 56 6.75 -0.03 5.50
C ARG A 56 6.17 0.54 6.81
N GLN A 57 7.01 0.70 7.83
CA GLN A 57 6.60 1.33 9.09
C GLN A 57 6.17 2.79 8.87
N THR A 58 6.98 3.56 8.14
CA THR A 58 6.67 4.96 7.82
C THR A 58 5.35 5.08 7.05
N PHE A 59 5.05 4.12 6.17
CA PHE A 59 3.78 4.06 5.45
C PHE A 59 2.59 3.84 6.39
N ALA A 60 2.67 2.87 7.32
CA ALA A 60 1.63 2.66 8.33
C ALA A 60 1.37 3.93 9.16
N GLU A 61 2.43 4.60 9.59
CA GLU A 61 2.34 5.84 10.36
C GLU A 61 1.75 7.01 9.55
N SER A 62 1.75 6.93 8.22
CA SER A 62 1.14 7.95 7.35
C SER A 62 -0.38 7.78 7.20
N LEU A 63 -0.91 6.55 7.34
CA LEU A 63 -2.35 6.28 7.25
C LEU A 63 -3.12 6.51 8.56
N GLY A 64 -2.44 6.46 9.71
CA GLY A 64 -3.05 6.64 11.04
C GLY A 64 -3.08 8.08 11.54
N ARG A 65 -2.86 9.08 10.67
CA ARG A 65 -2.80 10.51 11.01
C ARG A 65 -4.02 11.26 10.54
#